data_AF-A0AA39QCN5-F1
#
_entry.id   AF-A0AA39QCN5-F1
#
_cell.length_a   1.000
_cell.length_b   1.000
_cell.length_c   1.000
_cell.angle_alpha   90.00
_cell.angle_beta   90.00
_cell.angle_gamma   90.00
#
_symmetry.space_group_name_H-M   'P 1'
#
loop_
_entity.id
_entity.type
_entity.pdbx_description
1 polymer ?
#
loop_
_entity_poly.entity_id
_entity_poly.type
_entity_poly.pdbx_seq_one_letter_code
_entity_poly.pdbx_strand_id
1 'polypeptide(L)'
;MEHIGAPGFPQMTPPMPQPHFDQQRAAAPTQQAPSSGFRIPLHSSSAFPQRDLAGPPPCHDLDGSPVYIGSAIFDKSVHPCKIGPHLHVPCSVAYGGSEVGHKGRYDLLPFVPDTMEFVRTSQGRIPAGRRPVEGGYEEDGTPLYHAVGSVNGLKVPGKTGTHLGGCNLSFGGGEHVVRDNYEILCWK
;
A
#
# COMPACT_ATOMS: atom_id res chain seq x y z
N MET A 1 44.71 25.60 -87.48
CA MET A 1 44.43 26.55 -86.40
C MET A 1 42.92 26.64 -86.26
N GLU A 2 42.37 25.79 -85.40
CA GLU A 2 41.81 26.16 -84.07
C GLU A 2 40.29 26.34 -84.16
N HIS A 3 39.56 25.24 -83.99
CA HIS A 3 38.11 25.24 -83.75
C HIS A 3 37.84 25.25 -82.24
N ILE A 4 36.94 26.14 -81.87
CA ILE A 4 36.61 26.63 -80.53
C ILE A 4 35.75 25.59 -79.77
N GLY A 5 36.18 25.21 -78.57
CA GLY A 5 35.44 24.34 -77.65
C GLY A 5 34.38 25.11 -76.84
N ALA A 6 33.17 24.54 -76.74
CA ALA A 6 32.05 25.06 -75.97
C ALA A 6 32.19 24.79 -74.44
N PRO A 7 31.61 25.64 -73.57
CA PRO A 7 31.66 25.47 -72.12
C PRO A 7 30.61 24.45 -71.62
N GLY A 8 31.00 23.61 -70.66
CA GLY A 8 30.13 22.64 -69.99
C GLY A 8 29.25 23.27 -68.91
N PHE A 9 27.98 22.86 -68.86
CA PHE A 9 27.04 23.20 -67.79
C PHE A 9 27.16 22.21 -66.62
N PRO A 10 27.08 22.66 -65.35
CA PRO A 10 27.06 21.76 -64.20
C PRO A 10 25.69 21.09 -64.02
N GLN A 11 25.70 19.76 -63.86
CA GLN A 11 24.53 18.93 -63.54
C GLN A 11 24.19 19.06 -62.05
N MET A 12 22.96 19.45 -61.71
CA MET A 12 22.41 19.40 -60.35
C MET A 12 21.78 18.02 -60.09
N THR A 13 22.15 17.36 -59.01
CA THR A 13 21.52 16.12 -58.54
C THR A 13 20.27 16.43 -57.69
N PRO A 14 19.17 15.66 -57.83
CA PRO A 14 17.98 15.84 -56.98
C PRO A 14 18.21 15.28 -55.56
N PRO A 15 17.56 15.85 -54.51
CA PRO A 15 17.69 15.36 -53.15
C PRO A 15 16.87 14.08 -52.93
N MET A 16 17.41 13.15 -52.14
CA MET A 16 16.73 11.93 -51.71
C MET A 16 15.54 12.25 -50.78
N PRO A 17 14.46 11.44 -50.79
CA PRO A 17 13.37 11.58 -49.84
C PRO A 17 13.83 11.16 -48.43
N GLN A 18 13.62 12.02 -47.43
CA GLN A 18 13.88 11.69 -46.03
C GLN A 18 12.76 10.80 -45.47
N PRO A 19 13.08 9.80 -44.64
CA PRO A 19 12.07 8.99 -43.98
C PRO A 19 11.38 9.82 -42.90
N HIS A 20 10.07 9.97 -43.02
CA HIS A 20 9.23 10.45 -41.93
C HIS A 20 9.16 9.35 -40.86
N PHE A 21 9.87 9.56 -39.74
CA PHE A 21 9.64 8.77 -38.55
C PHE A 21 8.37 9.29 -37.87
N ASP A 22 7.26 8.58 -38.04
CA ASP A 22 6.09 8.75 -37.17
C ASP A 22 6.52 8.44 -35.73
N GLN A 23 6.72 9.50 -34.95
CA GLN A 23 7.01 9.39 -33.53
C GLN A 23 5.71 9.09 -32.79
N GLN A 24 5.22 7.86 -32.93
CA GLN A 24 4.14 7.35 -32.11
C GLN A 24 4.70 7.13 -30.71
N ARG A 25 4.54 8.16 -29.88
CA ARG A 25 4.93 8.17 -28.46
C ARG A 25 4.13 7.10 -27.74
N ALA A 26 4.67 5.89 -27.66
CA ALA A 26 4.15 4.85 -26.80
C ALA A 26 4.11 5.40 -25.36
N ALA A 27 2.92 5.41 -24.75
CA ALA A 27 2.78 5.73 -23.35
C ALA A 27 3.64 4.75 -22.54
N ALA A 28 4.51 5.26 -21.68
CA ALA A 28 5.25 4.41 -20.75
C ALA A 28 4.25 3.60 -19.90
N PRO A 29 4.48 2.30 -19.65
CA PRO A 29 3.64 1.55 -18.75
C PRO A 29 3.68 2.23 -17.38
N THR A 30 2.51 2.67 -16.88
CA THR A 30 2.37 3.11 -15.50
C THR A 30 2.75 1.95 -14.60
N GLN A 31 3.91 1.99 -13.96
CA GLN A 31 4.29 1.01 -12.95
C GLN A 31 3.27 1.10 -11.81
N GLN A 32 2.32 0.17 -11.78
CA GLN A 32 1.36 0.07 -10.68
C GLN A 32 2.12 -0.21 -9.39
N ALA A 33 1.76 0.48 -8.31
CA ALA A 33 2.37 0.23 -7.00
C ALA A 33 2.24 -1.25 -6.61
N PRO A 34 3.25 -1.85 -5.95
CA PRO A 34 3.18 -3.24 -5.49
C PRO A 34 1.94 -3.45 -4.60
N SER A 35 1.35 -4.64 -4.64
CA SER A 35 0.08 -4.94 -3.93
C SER A 35 0.14 -4.61 -2.44
N SER A 36 1.27 -4.89 -1.80
CA SER A 36 1.53 -4.67 -0.38
C SER A 36 2.18 -3.33 -0.04
N GLY A 37 2.62 -2.55 -1.03
CA GLY A 37 3.28 -1.25 -0.81
C GLY A 37 4.70 -1.36 -0.24
N PHE A 38 5.36 -0.22 -0.05
CA PHE A 38 6.65 -0.14 0.60
C PHE A 38 6.51 -0.34 2.12
N ARG A 39 7.50 -1.01 2.75
CA ARG A 39 7.47 -1.43 4.16
C ARG A 39 8.74 -1.05 4.89
N ILE A 40 8.60 -0.62 6.15
CA ILE A 40 9.72 -0.33 7.05
C ILE A 40 9.78 -1.43 8.11
N PRO A 41 10.82 -2.28 8.13
CA PRO A 41 10.93 -3.35 9.12
C PRO A 41 11.26 -2.79 10.50
N LEU A 42 10.55 -3.28 11.51
CA LEU A 42 10.67 -2.88 12.92
C LEU A 42 10.67 -4.11 13.83
N HIS A 43 11.22 -3.91 15.03
CA HIS A 43 11.16 -4.84 16.14
C HIS A 43 10.67 -4.13 17.40
N SER A 44 10.37 -4.89 18.45
CA SER A 44 9.90 -4.35 19.74
C SER A 44 10.91 -3.43 20.43
N SER A 45 12.20 -3.56 20.13
CA SER A 45 13.28 -2.70 20.65
C SER A 45 13.75 -1.61 19.67
N SER A 46 13.21 -1.58 18.44
CA SER A 46 13.61 -0.59 17.45
C SER A 46 13.06 0.78 17.81
N ALA A 47 13.87 1.82 17.60
CA ALA A 47 13.35 3.19 17.60
C ALA A 47 12.30 3.33 16.49
N PHE A 48 11.16 3.94 16.81
CA PHE A 48 10.13 4.19 15.82
C PHE A 48 10.60 5.25 14.81
N PRO A 49 10.37 5.08 13.50
CA PRO A 49 10.83 6.03 12.48
C PRO A 49 10.21 7.41 12.67
N GLN A 50 10.93 8.44 12.22
CA GLN A 50 10.43 9.80 12.19
C GLN A 50 9.26 9.94 11.21
N ARG A 51 8.48 11.02 11.37
CA ARG A 51 7.21 11.24 10.65
C ARG A 51 7.35 11.33 9.14
N ASP A 52 8.49 11.80 8.65
CA ASP A 52 8.85 11.86 7.23
C ASP A 52 8.89 10.48 6.58
N LEU A 53 9.32 9.46 7.33
CA LEU A 53 9.34 8.06 6.88
C LEU A 53 8.05 7.31 7.24
N ALA A 54 7.50 7.54 8.42
CA ALA A 54 6.30 6.83 8.91
C ALA A 54 5.00 7.29 8.22
N GLY A 55 5.00 8.50 7.66
CA GLY A 55 3.80 9.15 7.15
C GLY A 55 2.88 9.66 8.28
N PRO A 56 1.73 10.27 7.93
CA PRO A 56 0.72 10.65 8.92
C PRO A 56 0.07 9.42 9.57
N PRO A 57 -0.21 9.45 10.88
CA PRO A 57 -0.94 8.37 11.54
C PRO A 57 -2.40 8.34 11.04
N PRO A 58 -2.91 7.19 10.55
CA PRO A 58 -4.31 7.06 10.13
C PRO A 58 -5.28 7.05 11.31
N CYS A 59 -4.81 6.75 12.53
CA CYS A 59 -5.62 6.63 13.74
C CYS A 59 -4.90 7.26 14.93
N HIS A 60 -5.64 7.51 16.01
CA HIS A 60 -5.10 7.99 17.28
C HIS A 60 -5.74 7.18 18.41
N ASP A 61 -5.00 7.03 19.51
CA ASP A 61 -5.50 6.41 20.74
C ASP A 61 -6.32 7.42 21.56
N LEU A 62 -6.93 6.98 22.68
CA LEU A 62 -7.80 7.81 23.52
C LEU A 62 -7.10 9.07 24.07
N ASP A 63 -5.79 9.00 24.31
CA ASP A 63 -4.96 10.10 24.80
C ASP A 63 -4.44 11.02 23.65
N GLY A 64 -4.80 10.73 22.40
CA GLY A 64 -4.33 11.42 21.21
C GLY A 64 -2.98 10.92 20.68
N SER A 65 -2.37 9.91 21.30
CA SER A 65 -1.13 9.30 20.81
C SER A 65 -1.33 8.67 19.42
N PRO A 66 -0.32 8.76 18.53
CA PRO A 66 -0.46 8.32 17.15
C PRO A 66 -0.51 6.80 17.03
N VAL A 67 -1.40 6.29 16.18
CA VAL A 67 -1.56 4.87 15.90
C VAL A 67 -1.42 4.62 14.39
N TYR A 68 -0.58 3.66 14.05
CA TYR A 68 -0.20 3.30 12.69
C TYR A 68 -0.66 1.89 12.33
N ILE A 69 -0.56 1.59 11.03
CA ILE A 69 -0.89 0.29 10.44
C ILE A 69 0.39 -0.42 10.02
N GLY A 70 0.42 -1.75 10.14
CA GLY A 70 1.53 -2.54 9.65
C GLY A 70 1.20 -4.01 9.60
N SER A 71 2.22 -4.84 9.43
CA SER A 71 2.08 -6.28 9.27
C SER A 71 3.00 -7.02 10.23
N ALA A 72 2.43 -7.79 11.16
CA ALA A 72 3.17 -8.65 12.08
C ALA A 72 3.54 -9.97 11.38
N ILE A 73 4.80 -10.37 11.48
CA ILE A 73 5.33 -11.60 10.86
C ILE A 73 5.28 -12.74 11.87
N PHE A 74 4.47 -13.76 11.60
CA PHE A 74 4.42 -15.02 12.34
C PHE A 74 5.17 -16.11 11.55
N ASP A 75 5.28 -17.31 12.12
CA ASP A 75 6.03 -18.42 11.51
C ASP A 75 5.49 -18.82 10.12
N LYS A 76 4.16 -18.90 9.99
CA LYS A 76 3.47 -19.38 8.78
C LYS A 76 2.47 -18.39 8.18
N SER A 77 2.34 -17.22 8.78
CA SER A 77 1.34 -16.22 8.41
C SER A 77 1.87 -14.80 8.61
N VAL A 78 1.19 -13.84 7.99
CA VAL A 78 1.47 -12.41 8.15
C VAL A 78 0.14 -11.72 8.40
N HIS A 79 0.03 -10.98 9.50
CA HIS A 79 -1.23 -10.37 9.89
C HIS A 79 -1.15 -8.85 9.95
N PRO A 80 -2.12 -8.12 9.35
CA PRO A 80 -2.29 -6.71 9.62
C PRO A 80 -2.41 -6.44 11.13
N CYS A 81 -1.72 -5.41 11.60
CA CYS A 81 -1.57 -5.09 13.01
C CYS A 81 -1.77 -3.60 13.30
N LYS A 82 -2.15 -3.31 14.55
CA LYS A 82 -2.15 -1.98 15.15
C LYS A 82 -0.75 -1.72 15.71
N ILE A 83 -0.14 -0.61 15.31
CA ILE A 83 1.16 -0.15 15.81
C ILE A 83 0.97 1.13 16.62
N GLY A 84 1.11 1.04 17.94
CA GLY A 84 1.12 2.18 18.86
C GLY A 84 2.52 2.34 19.46
N PRO A 85 3.38 3.24 18.94
CA PRO A 85 4.76 3.38 19.43
C PRO A 85 4.87 3.77 20.90
N HIS A 86 3.81 4.36 21.47
CA HIS A 86 3.67 4.72 22.88
C HIS A 86 3.33 3.53 23.79
N LEU A 87 2.93 2.40 23.25
CA LEU A 87 2.52 1.22 24.01
C LEU A 87 3.74 0.40 24.46
N HIS A 88 3.63 -0.27 25.62
CA HIS A 88 4.69 -1.19 26.09
C HIS A 88 5.04 -2.26 25.04
N VAL A 89 4.03 -2.85 24.39
CA VAL A 89 4.23 -3.72 23.24
C VAL A 89 3.68 -2.98 22.01
N PRO A 90 4.55 -2.40 21.16
CA PRO A 90 4.10 -1.48 20.12
C PRO A 90 3.20 -2.12 19.06
N CYS A 91 3.40 -3.41 18.79
CA CYS A 91 2.69 -4.15 17.75
C CYS A 91 1.65 -5.08 18.37
N SER A 92 0.40 -4.98 17.93
CA SER A 92 -0.71 -5.79 18.43
C SER A 92 -1.60 -6.30 17.30
N VAL A 93 -2.05 -7.55 17.41
CA VAL A 93 -2.75 -8.28 16.35
C VAL A 93 -4.05 -8.85 16.90
N ALA A 94 -5.14 -8.70 16.15
CA ALA A 94 -6.36 -9.46 16.35
C ALA A 94 -6.14 -10.91 15.87
N TYR A 95 -6.04 -11.87 16.79
CA TYR A 95 -5.72 -13.25 16.46
C TYR A 95 -6.38 -14.24 17.44
N GLY A 96 -7.12 -15.21 16.90
CA GLY A 96 -7.73 -16.29 17.67
C GLY A 96 -8.71 -15.80 18.75
N GLY A 97 -9.45 -14.71 18.50
CA GLY A 97 -10.38 -14.13 19.48
C GLY A 97 -9.73 -13.25 20.55
N SER A 98 -8.42 -13.02 20.49
CA SER A 98 -7.68 -12.22 21.48
C SER A 98 -6.88 -11.07 20.84
N GLU A 99 -6.55 -10.06 21.63
CA GLU A 99 -5.50 -9.10 21.30
C GLU A 99 -4.14 -9.70 21.68
N VAL A 100 -3.32 -10.01 20.68
CA VAL A 100 -1.99 -10.58 20.87
C VAL A 100 -0.95 -9.47 20.70
N GLY A 101 -0.18 -9.21 21.76
CA GLY A 101 1.01 -8.36 21.67
C GLY A 101 2.16 -9.09 20.97
N HIS A 102 2.52 -8.63 19.77
CA HIS A 102 3.57 -9.24 18.95
C HIS A 102 4.95 -8.68 19.29
N LYS A 103 5.87 -9.56 19.66
CA LYS A 103 7.24 -9.19 20.08
C LYS A 103 8.30 -9.42 18.99
N GLY A 104 7.93 -10.12 17.91
CA GLY A 104 8.80 -10.42 16.79
C GLY A 104 8.96 -9.26 15.81
N ARG A 105 9.40 -9.57 14.59
CA ARG A 105 9.46 -8.60 13.50
C ARG A 105 8.05 -8.19 13.06
N TYR A 106 7.86 -6.90 12.83
CA TYR A 106 6.68 -6.37 12.16
C TYR A 106 7.10 -5.25 11.21
N ASP A 107 6.33 -5.07 10.15
CA ASP A 107 6.65 -4.15 9.07
C ASP A 107 5.62 -3.02 9.06
N LEU A 108 6.05 -1.80 9.38
CA LEU A 108 5.23 -0.59 9.27
C LEU A 108 4.85 -0.36 7.81
N LEU A 109 3.59 -0.03 7.56
CA LEU A 109 3.12 0.51 6.29
C LEU A 109 2.92 2.02 6.43
N PRO A 110 3.79 2.85 5.84
CA PRO A 110 3.55 4.28 5.76
C PRO A 110 2.24 4.53 5.01
N PHE A 111 1.29 5.19 5.67
CA PHE A 111 0.07 5.63 5.01
C PHE A 111 0.39 6.87 4.17
N VAL A 112 0.14 6.79 2.86
CA VAL A 112 0.42 7.87 1.92
C VAL A 112 -0.90 8.35 1.32
N PRO A 113 -1.49 9.45 1.82
CA PRO A 113 -2.81 9.93 1.36
C PRO A 113 -2.90 10.22 -0.13
N ASP A 114 -1.78 10.49 -0.80
CA ASP A 114 -1.73 10.77 -2.24
C ASP A 114 -1.99 9.52 -3.09
N THR A 115 -1.65 8.32 -2.57
CA THR A 115 -1.72 7.05 -3.31
C THR A 115 -2.63 6.01 -2.66
N MET A 116 -3.10 6.28 -1.44
CA MET A 116 -3.94 5.38 -0.67
C MET A 116 -5.17 6.11 -0.13
N GLU A 117 -6.25 5.35 0.07
CA GLU A 117 -7.45 5.83 0.75
C GLU A 117 -8.16 4.70 1.49
N PHE A 118 -8.85 5.08 2.57
CA PHE A 118 -9.76 4.22 3.31
C PHE A 118 -11.14 4.25 2.65
N VAL A 119 -11.62 3.08 2.22
CA VAL A 119 -12.89 2.95 1.50
C VAL A 119 -13.86 2.16 2.36
N ARG A 120 -15.07 2.70 2.54
CA ARG A 120 -16.13 2.03 3.33
C ARG A 120 -16.52 0.69 2.72
N THR A 121 -16.68 -0.31 3.58
CA THR A 121 -17.13 -1.64 3.21
C THR A 121 -17.83 -2.35 4.38
N SER A 122 -18.26 -3.59 4.15
CA SER A 122 -18.96 -4.44 5.11
C SER A 122 -18.75 -5.91 4.78
N GLN A 123 -18.93 -6.78 5.77
CA GLN A 123 -19.03 -8.24 5.62
C GLN A 123 -17.84 -8.88 4.90
N GLY A 124 -16.61 -8.39 5.13
CA GLY A 124 -15.40 -8.90 4.48
C GLY A 124 -15.25 -8.50 3.01
N ARG A 125 -16.18 -7.72 2.45
CA ARG A 125 -16.20 -7.44 1.00
C ARG A 125 -15.09 -6.47 0.60
N ILE A 126 -14.54 -6.71 -0.58
CA ILE A 126 -13.72 -5.72 -1.30
C ILE A 126 -14.70 -4.86 -2.13
N PRO A 127 -14.72 -3.53 -1.97
CA PRO A 127 -15.60 -2.67 -2.76
C PRO A 127 -15.30 -2.77 -4.27
N ALA A 128 -16.35 -2.72 -5.10
CA ALA A 128 -16.22 -2.89 -6.54
C ALA A 128 -15.28 -1.86 -7.17
N GLY A 129 -14.40 -2.30 -8.07
CA GLY A 129 -13.43 -1.44 -8.75
C GLY A 129 -12.27 -0.95 -7.89
N ARG A 130 -12.16 -1.41 -6.63
CA ARG A 130 -11.09 -1.02 -5.72
C ARG A 130 -10.00 -2.09 -5.66
N ARG A 131 -8.75 -1.64 -5.48
CA ARG A 131 -7.59 -2.50 -5.29
C ARG A 131 -7.12 -2.41 -3.84
N PRO A 132 -7.40 -3.41 -2.98
CA PRO A 132 -7.03 -3.35 -1.58
C PRO A 132 -5.51 -3.46 -1.40
N VAL A 133 -4.98 -2.82 -0.35
CA VAL A 133 -3.57 -2.97 0.03
C VAL A 133 -3.40 -4.27 0.80
N GLU A 134 -2.63 -5.20 0.24
CA GLU A 134 -2.32 -6.47 0.91
C GLU A 134 -1.52 -6.21 2.17
N GLY A 135 -1.97 -6.81 3.28
CA GLY A 135 -1.31 -6.71 4.57
C GLY A 135 -0.76 -8.02 5.10
N GLY A 136 -0.98 -9.12 4.38
CA GLY A 136 -0.43 -10.42 4.69
C GLY A 136 -1.36 -11.53 4.24
N TYR A 137 -1.30 -12.65 4.93
CA TYR A 137 -2.01 -13.87 4.61
C TYR A 137 -2.17 -14.76 5.85
N GLU A 138 -3.22 -15.56 5.87
CA GLU A 138 -3.42 -16.66 6.83
C GLU A 138 -2.47 -17.83 6.53
N GLU A 139 -2.38 -18.83 7.42
CA GLU A 139 -1.49 -19.99 7.23
C GLU A 139 -1.76 -20.80 5.94
N ASP A 140 -3.00 -20.78 5.45
CA ASP A 140 -3.41 -21.43 4.19
C ASP A 140 -3.11 -20.57 2.93
N GLY A 141 -2.50 -19.40 3.12
CA GLY A 141 -2.19 -18.44 2.06
C GLY A 141 -3.34 -17.50 1.70
N THR A 142 -4.50 -17.58 2.37
CA THR A 142 -5.63 -16.69 2.09
C THR A 142 -5.24 -15.24 2.42
N PRO A 143 -5.43 -14.29 1.50
CA PRO A 143 -4.95 -12.92 1.66
C PRO A 143 -5.71 -12.16 2.77
N LEU A 144 -4.96 -11.27 3.43
CA LEU A 144 -5.46 -10.34 4.44
C LEU A 144 -5.15 -8.91 4.02
N TYR A 145 -6.07 -8.00 4.34
CA TYR A 145 -5.98 -6.59 3.98
C TYR A 145 -6.04 -5.70 5.21
N HIS A 146 -5.42 -4.52 5.12
CA HIS A 146 -5.48 -3.50 6.16
C HIS A 146 -6.88 -2.91 6.24
N ALA A 147 -7.42 -2.82 7.46
CA ALA A 147 -8.72 -2.21 7.69
C ALA A 147 -8.70 -1.36 8.96
N VAL A 148 -9.67 -0.44 9.05
CA VAL A 148 -9.94 0.37 10.24
C VAL A 148 -11.42 0.26 10.55
N GLY A 149 -11.73 -0.08 11.80
CA GLY A 149 -13.10 -0.10 12.32
C GLY A 149 -13.24 0.83 13.53
N SER A 150 -14.47 0.96 14.03
CA SER A 150 -14.73 1.76 15.24
C SER A 150 -15.05 0.87 16.43
N VAL A 151 -14.35 1.07 17.54
CA VAL A 151 -14.65 0.46 18.85
C VAL A 151 -14.84 1.61 19.84
N ASN A 152 -16.03 1.72 20.44
CA ASN A 152 -16.38 2.79 21.37
C ASN A 152 -16.10 4.21 20.83
N GLY A 153 -16.32 4.44 19.53
CA GLY A 153 -16.07 5.72 18.87
C GLY A 153 -14.61 5.95 18.45
N LEU A 154 -13.67 5.11 18.89
CA LEU A 154 -12.27 5.18 18.50
C LEU A 154 -12.03 4.43 17.18
N LYS A 155 -11.23 4.99 16.29
CA LYS A 155 -10.78 4.32 15.07
C LYS A 155 -9.59 3.41 15.40
N VAL A 156 -9.74 2.13 15.14
CA VAL A 156 -8.74 1.10 15.50
C VAL A 156 -8.31 0.37 14.23
N PRO A 157 -7.00 0.29 13.93
CA PRO A 157 -6.47 -0.56 12.89
C PRO A 157 -6.65 -2.05 13.17
N GLY A 158 -6.80 -2.83 12.11
CA GLY A 158 -6.83 -4.29 12.19
C GLY A 158 -6.83 -4.93 10.81
N LYS A 159 -7.43 -6.12 10.72
CA LYS A 159 -7.43 -6.95 9.51
C LYS A 159 -8.83 -7.21 8.97
N THR A 160 -8.95 -7.33 7.65
CA THR A 160 -10.14 -7.84 6.98
C THR A 160 -9.72 -8.84 5.91
N GLY A 161 -10.66 -9.71 5.53
CA GLY A 161 -10.50 -10.68 4.45
C GLY A 161 -11.89 -11.16 4.01
N THR A 162 -12.01 -11.66 2.78
CA THR A 162 -13.29 -12.15 2.26
C THR A 162 -13.86 -13.32 3.06
N HIS A 163 -12.99 -14.08 3.71
CA HIS A 163 -13.32 -15.19 4.62
C HIS A 163 -13.60 -14.77 6.07
N LEU A 164 -13.20 -13.56 6.48
CA LEU A 164 -13.34 -13.11 7.87
C LEU A 164 -14.72 -12.52 8.19
N GLY A 165 -15.51 -12.16 7.17
CA GLY A 165 -16.86 -11.61 7.35
C GLY A 165 -16.91 -10.24 8.05
N GLY A 166 -15.78 -9.55 8.22
CA GLY A 166 -15.71 -8.24 8.85
C GLY A 166 -14.28 -7.78 9.13
N CYS A 167 -14.17 -6.65 9.84
CA CYS A 167 -12.92 -6.10 10.33
C CYS A 167 -12.65 -6.58 11.76
N ASN A 168 -11.52 -7.27 11.95
CA ASN A 168 -11.08 -7.82 13.23
C ASN A 168 -10.02 -6.87 13.82
N LEU A 169 -10.26 -6.41 15.05
CA LEU A 169 -9.55 -5.30 15.68
C LEU A 169 -8.97 -5.72 17.03
N SER A 170 -7.73 -5.34 17.31
CA SER A 170 -7.09 -5.51 18.61
C SER A 170 -7.39 -4.30 19.50
N PHE A 171 -8.22 -4.46 20.54
CA PHE A 171 -8.56 -3.37 21.45
C PHE A 171 -8.90 -3.88 22.85
N GLY A 172 -8.40 -3.19 23.89
CA GLY A 172 -8.77 -3.45 25.29
C GLY A 172 -8.40 -4.84 25.81
N GLY A 173 -7.42 -5.52 25.20
CA GLY A 173 -7.03 -6.90 25.54
C GLY A 173 -7.81 -7.99 24.81
N GLY A 174 -8.75 -7.63 23.92
CA GLY A 174 -9.58 -8.57 23.18
C GLY A 174 -9.61 -8.33 21.67
N GLU A 175 -10.17 -9.30 20.95
CA GLU A 175 -10.53 -9.14 19.54
C GLU A 175 -11.97 -8.62 19.42
N HIS A 176 -12.15 -7.57 18.61
CA HIS A 176 -13.46 -7.02 18.27
C HIS A 176 -13.73 -7.18 16.78
N VAL A 177 -14.93 -7.67 16.42
CA VAL A 177 -15.33 -7.83 15.01
C VAL A 177 -16.39 -6.80 14.63
N VAL A 178 -16.01 -5.87 13.75
CA VAL A 178 -16.92 -4.88 13.15
C VAL A 178 -17.35 -5.38 11.78
N ARG A 179 -18.62 -5.76 11.65
CA ARG A 179 -19.14 -6.35 10.40
C ARG A 179 -19.58 -5.30 9.37
N ASP A 180 -20.01 -4.12 9.80
CA ASP A 180 -20.57 -3.11 8.92
C ASP A 180 -19.92 -1.75 9.13
N ASN A 181 -19.91 -0.91 8.09
CA ASN A 181 -19.41 0.47 8.11
C ASN A 181 -17.95 0.63 8.60
N TYR A 182 -17.11 -0.38 8.40
CA TYR A 182 -15.67 -0.25 8.55
C TYR A 182 -15.03 0.16 7.22
N GLU A 183 -13.74 0.44 7.23
CA GLU A 183 -13.00 0.90 6.05
C GLU A 183 -11.85 -0.05 5.73
N ILE A 184 -11.68 -0.39 4.46
CA ILE A 184 -10.54 -1.15 3.92
C ILE A 184 -9.58 -0.18 3.24
N LEU A 185 -8.27 -0.33 3.48
CA LEU A 185 -7.25 0.48 2.82
C LEU A 185 -7.09 0.01 1.37
N CYS A 186 -7.19 0.94 0.42
CA CYS A 186 -7.09 0.69 -0.99
C CYS A 186 -6.10 1.65 -1.65
N TRP A 187 -5.48 1.19 -2.73
CA TRP A 187 -4.75 2.06 -3.65
C TRP A 187 -5.74 2.98 -4.40
N LYS A 188 -5.29 4.21 -4.68
CA LYS A 188 -5.93 5.16 -5.59
C LYS A 188 -5.59 4.86 -7.04
#